data_AF-A0A183JJT4-F1
#
_entry.id   AF-A0A183JJT4-F1
#
_cell.length_a   1.000
_cell.length_b   1.000
_cell.length_c   1.000
_cell.angle_alpha   90.00
_cell.angle_beta   90.00
_cell.angle_gamma   90.00
#
_symmetry.space_group_name_H-M   'P 1'
#
loop_
_entity.id
_entity.type
_entity.pdbx_description
1 polymer ?
#
loop_
_entity_poly.entity_id
_entity_poly.type
_entity_poly.pdbx_seq_one_letter_code
_entity_poly.pdbx_strand_id
1 'polypeptide(L)'
;MRHAAQCLGRAIRGKSDYGIMILADKRYARADKRFKLPGWIQSQLQDAFINLSIEESIQASRRFLRLMGQPFNKDDQLGLALLTREHINKLIIQNQTNSVISMNKMNNIQTINNSTQPRTVTTALPLK
;
A
#
# COMPACT_ATOMS: atom_id res chain seq x y z
N MET A 1 13.89 11.53 -15.79
CA MET A 1 13.46 10.18 -15.32
C MET A 1 12.37 9.56 -16.18
N ARG A 2 11.56 10.35 -16.91
CA ARG A 2 10.51 9.83 -17.82
C ARG A 2 11.03 8.77 -18.80
N HIS A 3 12.11 9.01 -19.52
CA HIS A 3 12.66 8.03 -20.48
C HIS A 3 13.12 6.72 -19.79
N ALA A 4 13.85 6.82 -18.67
CA ALA A 4 14.26 5.64 -17.91
C ALA A 4 13.04 4.83 -17.42
N ALA A 5 12.04 5.50 -16.82
CA ALA A 5 10.81 4.86 -16.38
C ALA A 5 10.03 4.19 -17.52
N GLN A 6 10.02 4.80 -18.71
CA GLN A 6 9.39 4.24 -19.90
C GLN A 6 10.11 2.95 -20.37
N CYS A 7 11.43 2.92 -20.33
CA CYS A 7 12.20 1.71 -20.64
C CYS A 7 11.94 0.60 -19.62
N LEU A 8 11.94 0.94 -18.33
CA LEU A 8 11.62 -0.02 -17.25
C LEU A 8 10.22 -0.62 -17.47
N GLY A 9 9.21 0.22 -17.74
CA GLY A 9 7.83 -0.25 -17.93
C GLY A 9 7.61 -1.27 -19.06
N ARG A 10 8.61 -1.52 -19.92
CA ARG A 10 8.54 -2.55 -20.98
C ARG A 10 8.89 -3.96 -20.50
N ALA A 11 9.53 -4.10 -19.35
CA ALA A 11 10.02 -5.40 -18.88
C ALA A 11 8.91 -6.31 -18.34
N ILE A 12 7.75 -5.78 -17.98
CA ILE A 12 6.61 -6.51 -17.42
C ILE A 12 5.39 -6.23 -18.28
N ARG A 13 4.65 -7.28 -18.68
CA ARG A 13 3.47 -7.15 -19.55
C ARG A 13 2.20 -7.63 -18.87
N GLY A 14 2.28 -8.70 -18.09
CA GLY A 14 1.18 -9.28 -17.33
C GLY A 14 1.59 -9.64 -15.90
N LYS A 15 0.61 -10.11 -15.12
CA LYS A 15 0.85 -10.51 -13.71
C LYS A 15 1.60 -11.83 -13.54
N SER A 16 1.70 -12.62 -14.62
CA SER A 16 2.52 -13.83 -14.69
C SER A 16 3.98 -13.53 -15.05
N ASP A 17 4.27 -12.32 -15.53
CA ASP A 17 5.61 -11.96 -15.95
C ASP A 17 6.42 -11.49 -14.74
N TYR A 18 7.64 -11.96 -14.64
CA TYR A 18 8.63 -11.46 -13.69
C TYR A 18 9.85 -10.98 -14.45
N GLY A 19 10.54 -9.99 -13.89
CA GLY A 19 11.72 -9.42 -14.50
C GLY A 19 12.58 -8.73 -13.46
N ILE A 20 13.87 -8.66 -13.74
CA ILE A 20 14.82 -7.90 -12.93
C ILE A 20 15.12 -6.59 -13.63
N MET A 21 15.05 -5.50 -12.89
CA MET A 21 15.39 -4.16 -13.33
C MET A 21 16.57 -3.65 -12.52
N ILE A 22 17.65 -3.25 -13.20
CA ILE A 22 18.86 -2.74 -12.55
C ILE A 22 19.11 -1.31 -13.01
N LEU A 23 19.22 -0.40 -12.05
CA LEU A 23 19.60 0.99 -12.27
C LEU A 23 21.08 1.17 -11.91
N ALA A 24 21.96 0.96 -12.89
CA ALA A 24 23.41 0.89 -12.70
C ALA A 24 24.10 2.28 -12.62
N ASP A 25 23.53 3.23 -11.86
CA ASP A 25 24.15 4.53 -11.62
C ASP A 25 23.75 5.09 -10.25
N LYS A 26 24.74 5.52 -9.47
CA LYS A 26 24.59 6.08 -8.11
C LYS A 26 23.58 7.24 -8.04
N ARG A 27 23.38 7.97 -9.14
CA ARG A 27 22.43 9.08 -9.22
C ARG A 27 20.98 8.62 -8.99
N TYR A 28 20.64 7.37 -9.29
CA TYR A 28 19.30 6.81 -9.08
C TYR A 28 18.99 6.55 -7.59
N ALA A 29 20.01 6.42 -6.74
CA ALA A 29 19.83 6.25 -5.29
C ALA A 29 19.38 7.53 -4.58
N ARG A 30 19.54 8.70 -5.20
CA ARG A 30 19.13 9.97 -4.62
C ARG A 30 17.60 10.10 -4.62
N ALA A 31 17.07 10.65 -3.53
CA ALA A 31 15.64 10.89 -3.34
C ALA A 31 15.00 11.67 -4.50
N ASP A 32 15.66 12.74 -4.98
CA ASP A 32 15.17 13.59 -6.08
C ASP A 32 14.91 12.83 -7.39
N LYS A 33 15.62 11.72 -7.60
CA LYS A 33 15.50 10.84 -8.76
C LYS A 33 14.53 9.69 -8.49
N ARG A 34 14.61 9.07 -7.31
CA ARG A 34 13.75 7.95 -6.91
C ARG A 34 12.27 8.34 -6.86
N PHE A 35 11.94 9.49 -6.28
CA PHE A 35 10.56 9.99 -6.21
C PHE A 35 9.94 10.34 -7.58
N LYS A 36 10.76 10.43 -8.65
CA LYS A 36 10.28 10.66 -10.02
C LYS A 36 9.94 9.36 -10.75
N LEU A 37 10.17 8.20 -10.15
CA LEU A 37 9.72 6.92 -10.68
C LEU A 37 8.21 6.74 -10.37
N PRO A 38 7.48 5.98 -11.21
CA PRO A 38 6.09 5.62 -10.91
C PRO A 38 5.95 4.92 -9.56
N GLY A 39 4.85 5.18 -8.85
CA GLY A 39 4.63 4.66 -7.49
C GLY A 39 4.69 3.13 -7.38
N TRP A 40 4.32 2.40 -8.43
CA TRP A 40 4.41 0.94 -8.46
C TRP A 40 5.85 0.42 -8.50
N ILE A 41 6.79 1.16 -9.11
CA ILE A 41 8.23 0.82 -9.07
C ILE A 41 8.78 1.21 -7.70
N GLN A 42 8.37 2.37 -7.20
CA GLN A 42 8.84 2.90 -5.93
C GLN A 42 8.48 1.98 -4.76
N SER A 43 7.30 1.35 -4.78
CA SER A 43 6.87 0.41 -3.73
C SER A 43 7.69 -0.88 -3.70
N GLN A 44 8.27 -1.29 -4.83
CA GLN A 44 9.13 -2.48 -4.92
C GLN A 44 10.60 -2.16 -4.65
N LEU A 45 11.01 -0.91 -4.81
CA LEU A 45 12.37 -0.47 -4.51
C LEU A 45 12.53 -0.28 -3.00
N GLN A 46 12.78 -1.37 -2.27
CA GLN A 46 13.05 -1.34 -0.83
C GLN A 46 14.43 -0.73 -0.55
N ASP A 47 14.60 -0.14 0.64
CA ASP A 47 15.86 0.51 1.00
C ASP A 47 17.05 -0.46 1.07
N ALA A 48 16.78 -1.76 1.31
CA ALA A 48 17.79 -2.81 1.25
C ALA A 48 18.39 -3.04 -0.15
N PHE A 49 17.70 -2.62 -1.22
CA PHE A 49 18.15 -2.79 -2.61
C PHE A 49 18.74 -1.50 -3.22
N ILE A 50 19.16 -0.55 -2.37
CA ILE A 50 19.72 0.73 -2.80
C ILE A 50 21.22 0.74 -2.51
N ASN A 51 22.02 1.29 -3.43
CA ASN A 51 23.48 1.36 -3.33
C ASN A 51 24.16 -0.02 -3.14
N LEU A 52 23.59 -1.06 -3.74
CA LEU A 52 24.19 -2.38 -3.77
C LEU A 52 25.49 -2.39 -4.59
N SER A 53 26.43 -3.20 -4.15
CA SER A 53 27.57 -3.65 -4.96
C SER A 53 27.11 -4.61 -6.07
N ILE A 54 28.02 -4.92 -7.00
CA ILE A 54 27.75 -5.82 -8.11
C ILE A 54 27.47 -7.23 -7.58
N GLU A 55 28.23 -7.67 -6.59
CA GLU A 55 28.17 -8.99 -5.97
C GLU A 55 26.84 -9.19 -5.25
N GLU A 56 26.42 -8.21 -4.44
CA GLU A 56 25.11 -8.24 -3.75
C GLU A 56 23.96 -8.23 -4.75
N SER A 57 24.07 -7.44 -5.83
CA SER A 57 23.08 -7.38 -6.90
C SER A 57 22.92 -8.75 -7.59
N ILE A 58 24.02 -9.46 -7.85
CA ILE A 58 23.99 -10.81 -8.44
C ILE A 58 23.36 -11.81 -7.46
N GLN A 59 23.69 -11.73 -6.17
CA GLN A 59 23.12 -12.62 -5.16
C GLN A 59 21.60 -12.43 -5.02
N ALA A 60 21.14 -11.18 -4.94
CA ALA A 60 19.72 -10.84 -4.90
C ALA A 60 18.99 -11.31 -6.15
N SER A 61 19.59 -11.10 -7.33
CA SER A 61 19.04 -11.53 -8.63
C SER A 61 18.89 -13.05 -8.70
N ARG A 62 19.92 -13.81 -8.29
CA ARG A 62 19.86 -15.28 -8.28
C ARG A 62 18.78 -15.81 -7.35
N ARG A 63 18.63 -15.21 -6.17
CA ARG A 63 17.57 -15.56 -5.21
C ARG A 63 16.19 -15.30 -5.82
N PHE A 64 16.00 -14.12 -6.42
CA PHE A 64 14.74 -13.73 -7.05
C PHE A 64 14.32 -14.70 -8.16
N LEU A 65 15.23 -15.00 -9.11
CA LEU A 65 14.91 -15.88 -10.23
C LEU A 65 14.56 -17.31 -9.80
N ARG A 66 15.19 -17.83 -8.74
CA ARG A 66 14.87 -19.17 -8.21
C ARG A 66 13.49 -19.23 -7.56
N LEU A 67 13.07 -18.16 -6.88
CA LEU A 67 11.75 -18.06 -6.27
C LEU A 67 10.67 -17.88 -7.33
N MET A 68 10.93 -17.04 -8.33
CA MET A 68 9.95 -16.74 -9.38
C MET A 68 9.87 -17.82 -10.47
N GLY A 69 10.89 -18.68 -10.59
CA GLY A 69 10.90 -19.82 -11.51
C GLY A 69 10.06 -21.02 -11.07
N GLN A 70 9.37 -20.94 -9.92
CA GLN A 70 8.44 -21.98 -9.47
C GLN A 70 7.15 -21.98 -10.31
N PRO A 71 6.47 -23.14 -10.47
CA PRO A 71 5.21 -23.19 -11.20
C PRO A 71 4.18 -22.25 -10.54
N PHE A 72 3.67 -21.31 -11.33
CA PHE A 72 2.71 -20.31 -10.87
C PHE A 72 1.31 -20.67 -11.38
N ASN A 73 0.49 -21.27 -10.51
CA ASN A 73 -0.86 -21.67 -10.87
C ASN A 73 -1.82 -20.48 -10.84
N LYS A 74 -2.84 -20.52 -11.70
CA LYS A 74 -3.87 -19.46 -11.75
C LYS A 74 -4.71 -19.41 -10.47
N ASP A 75 -4.85 -20.54 -9.79
CA ASP A 75 -5.63 -20.66 -8.57
C ASP A 75 -5.00 -19.87 -7.42
N ASP A 76 -3.67 -19.80 -7.36
CA ASP A 76 -2.93 -19.00 -6.36
C ASP A 76 -3.16 -17.49 -6.55
N GLN A 77 -3.63 -17.08 -7.73
CA GLN A 77 -3.93 -15.68 -8.05
C GLN A 77 -5.36 -15.27 -7.66
N LEU A 78 -6.24 -16.26 -7.44
CA LEU A 78 -7.65 -16.04 -7.16
C LEU A 78 -7.82 -15.38 -5.78
N GLY A 79 -8.52 -14.25 -5.75
CA GLY A 79 -8.76 -13.48 -4.52
C GLY A 79 -7.68 -12.44 -4.18
N LEU A 80 -6.49 -12.51 -4.78
CA LEU A 80 -5.45 -11.48 -4.65
C LEU A 80 -5.42 -10.55 -5.86
N ALA A 81 -5.11 -11.13 -7.02
CA ALA A 81 -4.85 -10.41 -8.25
C ALA A 81 -5.90 -10.70 -9.34
N LEU A 82 -6.57 -11.84 -9.27
CA LEU A 82 -7.70 -12.20 -10.12
C LEU A 82 -8.96 -12.27 -9.24
N LEU A 83 -9.98 -11.49 -9.58
CA LEU A 83 -11.22 -11.39 -8.81
C LEU A 83 -12.38 -11.95 -9.62
N THR A 84 -13.11 -12.89 -9.05
CA THR A 84 -14.37 -13.39 -9.62
C THR A 84 -15.53 -12.52 -9.19
N ARG A 85 -16.68 -12.68 -9.85
CA ARG A 85 -17.91 -11.96 -9.52
C ARG A 85 -18.30 -12.14 -8.05
N GLU A 86 -18.14 -13.34 -7.51
CA GLU A 86 -18.45 -13.65 -6.11
C GLU A 86 -17.56 -12.90 -5.13
N HIS A 87 -16.25 -12.81 -5.42
CA HIS A 87 -15.32 -12.04 -4.61
C HIS A 87 -15.69 -10.55 -4.57
N ILE A 88 -16.11 -9.99 -5.71
CA ILE A 88 -16.55 -8.59 -5.80
C ILE A 88 -17.80 -8.36 -4.93
N ASN A 89 -18.79 -9.24 -5.02
CA ASN A 89 -20.02 -9.11 -4.24
C ASN A 89 -19.73 -9.15 -2.73
N LYS A 90 -18.85 -10.05 -2.28
CA LYS A 90 -18.39 -10.12 -0.88
C LYS A 90 -17.71 -8.82 -0.44
N LEU A 91 -16.85 -8.26 -1.28
CA LEU A 91 -16.14 -7.00 -0.97
C LEU A 91 -17.11 -5.81 -0.84
N ILE A 92 -18.13 -5.74 -1.69
CA ILE A 92 -19.18 -4.71 -1.62
C ILE A 92 -19.92 -4.79 -0.28
N ILE A 93 -20.34 -5.99 0.13
CA ILE A 93 -21.04 -6.21 1.40
C ILE A 93 -20.14 -5.79 2.58
N GLN A 94 -18.85 -6.17 2.58
CA GLN A 94 -17.93 -5.78 3.66
C GLN A 94 -17.70 -4.26 3.73
N ASN A 95 -17.61 -3.58 2.59
CA ASN A 95 -17.46 -2.13 2.56
C ASN A 95 -18.72 -1.43 3.10
N GLN A 96 -19.91 -1.97 2.81
CA GLN A 96 -21.17 -1.48 3.37
C GLN A 96 -21.25 -1.72 4.88
N THR A 97 -20.83 -2.89 5.39
CA THR A 97 -20.81 -3.11 6.84
C THR A 97 -19.83 -2.17 7.54
N ASN A 98 -18.65 -1.93 6.96
CA ASN A 98 -17.64 -1.06 7.56
C ASN A 98 -18.07 0.42 7.61
N SER A 99 -18.79 0.89 6.59
CA SER A 99 -19.34 2.26 6.59
C SER A 99 -20.46 2.41 7.63
N VAL A 100 -21.33 1.41 7.77
CA VAL A 100 -22.40 1.40 8.79
C VAL A 100 -21.81 1.33 10.21
N ILE A 101 -20.78 0.52 10.44
CA ILE A 101 -20.06 0.44 11.72
C ILE A 101 -19.40 1.79 12.06
N SER A 102 -18.79 2.46 11.08
CA SER A 102 -18.18 3.77 11.27
C SER A 102 -19.21 4.85 11.59
N MET A 103 -20.36 4.87 10.91
CA MET A 103 -21.47 5.78 11.22
C MET A 103 -22.03 5.54 12.62
N ASN A 104 -22.24 4.28 13.01
CA ASN A 104 -22.72 3.97 14.37
C ASN A 104 -21.71 4.36 15.45
N LYS A 105 -20.41 4.20 15.20
CA LYS A 105 -19.36 4.64 16.14
C LYS A 105 -19.35 6.17 16.28
N MET A 106 -19.56 6.92 15.21
CA MET A 106 -19.68 8.39 15.23
C MET A 106 -20.93 8.85 15.97
N ASN A 107 -22.07 8.20 15.74
CA ASN A 107 -23.33 8.50 16.42
C ASN A 107 -23.24 8.20 17.92
N ASN A 108 -22.59 7.10 18.31
CA ASN A 108 -22.43 6.74 19.72
C ASN A 108 -21.52 7.74 20.48
N ILE A 109 -20.51 8.29 19.81
CA ILE A 109 -19.67 9.37 20.37
C ILE A 109 -20.49 10.66 20.53
N GLN A 110 -21.34 11.01 19.57
CA GLN A 110 -22.24 12.17 19.70
C GLN A 110 -23.25 12.00 20.84
N THR A 111 -23.82 10.81 21.05
CA THR A 111 -24.75 10.56 22.16
C THR A 111 -24.06 10.59 23.52
N ILE A 112 -22.81 10.11 23.63
CA ILE A 112 -22.03 10.24 24.87
C ILE A 112 -21.75 11.72 25.16
N ASN A 113 -21.32 12.48 24.14
CA ASN A 113 -21.03 13.91 24.29
C ASN A 113 -22.29 14.74 24.63
N ASN A 114 -23.46 14.35 24.11
CA ASN A 114 -24.74 15.00 24.42
C ASN A 114 -25.31 14.63 25.80
N SER A 115 -24.87 13.51 26.40
CA SER A 115 -25.22 13.14 27.77
C SER A 115 -24.38 13.86 28.83
N THR A 116 -23.24 14.43 28.44
CA THR A 116 -22.41 15.33 29.26
C THR A 116 -22.57 16.79 28.81
N GLN A 117 -23.74 17.37 29.05
CA GLN A 117 -23.90 18.84 29.05
C GLN A 117 -23.77 19.38 30.51
N PRO A 118 -23.13 20.53 30.72
CA PRO A 118 -22.77 21.03 32.04
C PRO A 118 -24.04 21.51 32.76
N ARG A 119 -24.31 21.00 33.97
CA ARG A 119 -25.33 21.59 34.83
C ARG A 119 -24.79 22.91 35.39
N THR A 120 -25.05 24.00 34.68
CA THR A 120 -25.04 25.33 35.28
C THR A 120 -26.30 25.46 36.13
N VAL A 121 -26.15 25.50 37.45
CA VAL A 121 -27.19 26.06 38.32
C VAL A 121 -26.56 27.24 39.05
N THR A 122 -26.91 28.42 38.57
CA THR A 122 -26.76 29.69 39.28
C THR A 122 -27.55 29.62 40.59
N THR A 123 -26.87 29.76 41.72
CA THR A 123 -27.42 30.50 42.87
C THR A 123 -26.30 31.31 43.49
N ALA A 124 -26.47 32.63 43.42
CA ALA A 124 -25.67 33.62 44.12
C ALA A 124 -25.70 33.38 45.64
N LEU A 125 -24.54 33.54 46.29
CA LEU A 125 -24.42 33.80 47.72
C LEU A 125 -23.34 34.88 47.90
N PRO A 126 -23.66 36.06 48.46
CA PRO A 126 -22.69 37.09 48.77
C PRO A 126 -22.12 36.92 50.20
N LEU A 127 -20.94 37.52 50.44
CA LEU A 127 -20.26 37.79 51.73
C LEU A 127 -19.41 36.62 52.29
N LYS A 128 -18.20 36.83 52.83
CA LYS A 128 -17.54 38.00 53.43
C LYS A 128 -16.16 38.29 52.84
#